data_AF-L0PAF8-F1
#
_entry.id   AF-L0PAF8-F1
#
_cell.length_a   1.000
_cell.length_b   1.000
_cell.length_c   1.000
_cell.angle_alpha   90.00
_cell.angle_beta   90.00
_cell.angle_gamma   90.00
#
_symmetry.space_group_name_H-M   'P 1'
#
loop_
_entity.id
_entity.type
_entity.pdbx_description
1 polymer ?
#
loop_
_entity_poly.entity_id
_entity_poly.type
_entity_poly.pdbx_seq_one_letter_code
_entity_poly.pdbx_strand_id
1 'polypeptide(L)'
;MDNQRKGIKRYEIETNIKKESEGPVEPIYWMLYVVKWSSFRFLILPVITLFMIIVRALIALGTFSGSGGDKKYGDFEAQRHWMEITLHLPIKEWYFHNAEWWGLDYPPLSAYLSYIYGKIGHFIEPAWFALDVSHGLHTQELKFYMRMTVIISDFIIYFPAVIRFVRYWKRLKGGNSLNSYSSVTLILLQPALILIDHGHFQYNNVMLGLALLSLTYFINDQLVLGCIFFVFSISFKQMSLYYSPLVFSYLLGLCIFPRLNVPRFS
;
A
#
# COMPACT_ATOMS: atom_id res chain seq x y z
N MET A 1 -36.98 9.72 37.12
CA MET A 1 -35.75 10.34 36.58
C MET A 1 -35.08 9.50 35.47
N ASP A 2 -35.20 8.17 35.48
CA ASP A 2 -34.51 7.30 34.50
C ASP A 2 -35.14 7.31 33.08
N ASN A 3 -36.48 7.41 32.98
CA ASN A 3 -37.18 7.50 31.69
C ASN A 3 -36.93 8.81 30.93
N GLN A 4 -36.70 9.93 31.62
CA GLN A 4 -36.36 11.20 30.98
C GLN A 4 -34.95 11.20 30.40
N ARG A 5 -33.97 10.57 31.08
CA ARG A 5 -32.61 10.40 30.54
C ARG A 5 -32.57 9.50 29.30
N LYS A 6 -33.41 8.45 29.25
CA LYS A 6 -33.57 7.60 28.05
C LYS A 6 -34.20 8.37 26.89
N GLY A 7 -35.19 9.22 27.16
CA GLY A 7 -35.83 10.07 26.14
C GLY A 7 -34.88 11.11 25.54
N ILE A 8 -34.08 11.77 26.37
CA ILE A 8 -33.09 12.78 25.93
C ILE A 8 -31.99 12.14 25.08
N LYS A 9 -31.43 10.99 25.51
CA LYS A 9 -30.45 10.25 24.70
C LYS A 9 -31.02 9.81 23.36
N ARG A 10 -32.27 9.36 23.32
CA ARG A 10 -32.93 8.92 22.07
C ARG A 10 -33.16 10.10 21.13
N TYR A 11 -33.60 11.24 21.65
CA TYR A 11 -33.79 12.46 20.88
C TYR A 11 -32.48 13.03 20.33
N GLU A 12 -31.41 13.04 21.13
CA GLU A 12 -30.06 13.43 20.68
C GLU A 12 -29.52 12.49 19.58
N ILE A 13 -29.79 11.19 19.68
CA ILE A 13 -29.42 10.23 18.64
C ILE A 13 -30.21 10.51 17.36
N GLU A 14 -31.54 10.66 17.43
CA GLU A 14 -32.40 10.91 16.27
C GLU A 14 -32.09 12.25 15.57
N THR A 15 -31.81 13.30 16.34
CA THR A 15 -31.42 14.62 15.80
C THR A 15 -30.02 14.60 15.18
N ASN A 16 -29.06 13.90 15.78
CA ASN A 16 -27.73 13.74 15.19
C ASN A 16 -27.75 12.86 13.93
N ILE A 17 -28.61 11.83 13.86
CA ILE A 17 -28.84 11.03 12.65
C ILE A 17 -29.37 11.92 11.53
N LYS A 18 -30.39 12.75 11.82
CA LYS A 18 -30.97 13.68 10.84
C LYS A 18 -29.93 14.67 10.30
N LYS A 19 -29.08 15.21 11.17
CA LYS A 19 -28.04 16.20 10.80
C LYS A 19 -26.87 15.59 10.01
N GLU A 20 -26.58 14.29 10.19
CA GLU A 20 -25.58 13.57 9.38
C GLU A 20 -26.14 12.98 8.08
N SER A 21 -27.47 12.86 7.94
CA SER A 21 -28.13 12.28 6.76
C SER A 21 -28.35 13.23 5.58
N GLU A 22 -27.93 14.49 5.67
CA GLU A 22 -28.16 15.51 4.62
C GLU A 22 -27.19 15.40 3.41
N GLY A 23 -26.36 14.36 3.33
CA GLY A 23 -25.50 14.06 2.18
C GLY A 23 -25.61 12.61 1.72
N PRO A 24 -25.13 12.24 0.52
CA PRO A 24 -25.09 10.84 0.09
C PRO A 24 -24.19 10.05 1.04
N VAL A 25 -24.78 9.07 1.74
CA VAL A 25 -24.08 8.24 2.73
C VAL A 25 -23.84 6.85 2.15
N GLU A 26 -22.57 6.45 2.03
CA GLU A 26 -22.17 5.15 1.49
C GLU A 26 -22.63 3.99 2.40
N PRO A 27 -22.97 2.79 1.86
CA PRO A 27 -23.43 1.65 2.67
C PRO A 27 -22.46 1.25 3.80
N ILE A 28 -21.15 1.39 3.55
CA ILE A 28 -20.11 1.04 4.53
C ILE A 28 -20.13 1.96 5.75
N TYR A 29 -20.56 3.22 5.59
CA TYR A 29 -20.74 4.14 6.70
C TYR A 29 -21.79 3.61 7.67
N TRP A 30 -22.92 3.09 7.19
CA TRP A 30 -23.97 2.56 8.05
C TRP A 30 -23.52 1.33 8.83
N MET A 31 -22.74 0.46 8.20
CA MET A 31 -22.14 -0.69 8.91
C MET A 31 -21.23 -0.23 10.06
N LEU A 32 -20.42 0.80 9.82
CA LEU A 32 -19.54 1.38 10.84
C LEU A 32 -20.29 2.26 11.86
N TYR A 33 -21.44 2.82 11.48
CA TYR A 33 -22.26 3.70 12.31
C TYR A 33 -22.78 2.98 13.56
N VAL A 34 -23.12 1.70 13.45
CA VAL A 34 -23.54 0.86 14.58
C VAL A 34 -22.48 0.85 15.69
N VAL A 35 -21.20 0.91 15.30
CA VAL A 35 -20.06 0.90 16.24
C VAL A 35 -19.69 2.30 16.71
N LYS A 36 -20.28 3.37 16.12
CA LYS A 36 -20.00 4.77 16.47
C LYS A 36 -20.24 5.02 17.95
N TRP A 37 -21.26 4.45 18.58
CA TRP A 37 -21.58 4.76 19.98
C TRP A 37 -21.00 3.74 20.98
N SER A 38 -20.18 2.82 20.50
CA SER A 38 -19.57 1.77 21.32
C SER A 38 -18.28 2.25 21.99
N SER A 39 -17.97 1.71 23.18
CA SER A 39 -16.66 1.89 23.84
C SER A 39 -15.51 1.26 23.04
N PHE A 40 -15.82 0.39 22.07
CA PHE A 40 -14.86 -0.38 21.28
C PHE A 40 -14.36 0.33 20.01
N ARG A 41 -14.47 1.66 19.90
CA ARG A 41 -14.03 2.43 18.70
C ARG A 41 -12.58 2.19 18.31
N PHE A 42 -11.71 1.90 19.28
CA PHE A 42 -10.29 1.63 19.04
C PHE A 42 -10.06 0.32 18.25
N LEU A 43 -11.01 -0.61 18.27
CA LEU A 43 -10.96 -1.87 17.52
C LEU A 43 -11.35 -1.72 16.05
N ILE A 44 -11.99 -0.61 15.65
CA ILE A 44 -12.48 -0.44 14.27
C ILE A 44 -11.35 -0.56 13.26
N LEU A 45 -10.24 0.17 13.46
CA LEU A 45 -9.12 0.16 12.53
C LEU A 45 -8.38 -1.20 12.50
N PRO A 46 -8.07 -1.84 13.64
CA PRO A 46 -7.56 -3.22 13.67
C PRO A 46 -8.47 -4.23 12.95
N VAL A 47 -9.79 -4.15 13.14
CA VAL A 47 -10.75 -5.04 12.47
C VAL A 47 -10.78 -4.80 10.96
N ILE A 48 -10.81 -3.55 10.51
CA ILE A 48 -10.70 -3.22 9.07
C ILE A 48 -9.39 -3.78 8.52
N THR A 49 -8.27 -3.59 9.24
CA THR A 49 -6.95 -4.04 8.80
C THR A 49 -6.89 -5.56 8.68
N LEU A 50 -7.36 -6.28 9.69
CA LEU A 50 -7.43 -7.74 9.67
C LEU A 50 -8.32 -8.24 8.53
N PHE A 51 -9.52 -7.66 8.37
CA PHE A 51 -10.43 -8.01 7.27
C PHE A 51 -9.77 -7.79 5.90
N MET A 52 -9.07 -6.66 5.71
CA MET A 52 -8.33 -6.37 4.48
C MET A 52 -7.18 -7.35 4.20
N ILE A 53 -6.49 -7.83 5.24
CA ILE A 53 -5.46 -8.87 5.11
C ILE A 53 -6.10 -10.21 4.71
N ILE A 54 -7.23 -10.58 5.32
CA ILE A 54 -7.95 -11.81 4.98
C ILE A 54 -8.41 -11.77 3.51
N VAL A 55 -8.96 -10.65 3.03
CA VAL A 55 -9.36 -10.51 1.62
C VAL A 55 -8.18 -10.74 0.68
N ARG A 56 -7.01 -10.17 0.97
CA ARG A 56 -5.78 -10.36 0.19
C ARG A 56 -5.30 -11.81 0.23
N ALA A 57 -5.30 -12.43 1.41
CA ALA A 57 -4.92 -13.83 1.58
C ALA A 57 -5.85 -14.79 0.81
N LEU A 58 -7.17 -14.54 0.83
CA LEU A 58 -8.14 -15.34 0.08
C LEU A 58 -7.91 -15.25 -1.44
N ILE A 59 -7.61 -14.06 -1.96
CA ILE A 59 -7.29 -13.87 -3.38
C ILE A 59 -5.95 -14.55 -3.73
N ALA A 60 -4.98 -14.49 -2.82
CA ALA A 60 -3.67 -15.12 -2.99
C ALA A 60 -3.70 -16.66 -3.06
N LEU A 61 -4.77 -17.31 -2.59
CA LEU A 61 -4.99 -18.75 -2.77
C LEU A 61 -5.18 -19.15 -4.24
N GLY A 62 -5.66 -18.22 -5.07
CA GLY A 62 -5.84 -18.41 -6.50
C GLY A 62 -4.54 -18.70 -7.27
N THR A 63 -4.67 -18.92 -8.57
CA THR A 63 -3.53 -19.05 -9.48
C THR A 63 -2.75 -17.73 -9.59
N PHE A 64 -1.59 -17.76 -10.23
CA PHE A 64 -0.73 -16.61 -10.46
C PHE A 64 -0.38 -16.50 -11.94
N SER A 65 0.16 -15.36 -12.35
CA SER A 65 0.60 -15.15 -13.74
C SER A 65 1.64 -16.20 -14.13
N GLY A 66 1.35 -16.99 -15.17
CA GLY A 66 2.24 -18.04 -15.67
C GLY A 66 2.13 -19.41 -15.01
N SER A 67 1.15 -19.66 -14.13
CA SER A 67 0.95 -20.97 -13.50
C SER A 67 0.59 -22.12 -14.46
N GLY A 68 0.28 -21.81 -15.72
CA GLY A 68 -0.07 -22.77 -16.77
C GLY A 68 1.12 -23.38 -17.53
N GLY A 69 2.36 -23.03 -17.18
CA GLY A 69 3.56 -23.60 -17.81
C GLY A 69 3.95 -22.95 -19.14
N ASP A 70 3.63 -21.67 -19.34
CA ASP A 70 4.21 -20.90 -20.45
C ASP A 70 5.75 -20.90 -20.35
N LYS A 71 6.44 -20.77 -21.49
CA LYS A 71 7.91 -20.85 -21.58
C LYS A 71 8.70 -20.02 -20.56
N LYS A 72 8.11 -18.96 -19.98
CA LYS A 72 8.74 -18.10 -18.97
C LYS A 72 7.96 -17.99 -17.65
N TYR A 73 6.87 -18.71 -17.39
CA TYR A 73 6.19 -18.74 -16.07
C TYR A 73 5.75 -17.37 -15.46
N GLY A 74 5.64 -16.31 -16.27
CA GLY A 74 5.03 -15.02 -15.89
C GLY A 74 5.75 -14.25 -14.78
N ASP A 75 5.02 -13.32 -14.17
CA ASP A 75 5.58 -12.37 -13.18
C ASP A 75 6.02 -13.05 -11.87
N PHE A 76 5.38 -14.16 -11.48
CA PHE A 76 5.79 -14.89 -10.28
C PHE A 76 7.25 -15.35 -10.40
N GLU A 77 7.59 -15.95 -11.55
CA GLU A 77 8.94 -16.42 -11.83
C GLU A 77 9.92 -15.25 -11.99
N ALA A 78 9.50 -14.14 -12.61
CA ALA A 78 10.34 -12.94 -12.70
C ALA A 78 10.79 -12.46 -11.31
N GLN A 79 9.85 -12.31 -10.38
CA GLN A 79 10.17 -11.89 -9.00
C GLN A 79 11.01 -12.92 -8.25
N ARG A 80 10.72 -14.23 -8.41
CA ARG A 80 11.52 -15.31 -7.80
C ARG A 80 12.97 -15.26 -8.31
N HIS A 81 13.14 -15.13 -9.63
CA HIS A 81 14.45 -15.06 -10.25
C HIS A 81 15.22 -13.80 -9.81
N TRP A 82 14.55 -12.66 -9.61
CA TRP A 82 15.21 -11.48 -9.05
C TRP A 82 15.73 -11.71 -7.63
N MET A 83 15.01 -12.47 -6.79
CA MET A 83 15.49 -12.85 -5.46
C MET A 83 16.70 -13.79 -5.55
N GLU A 84 16.70 -14.72 -6.50
CA GLU A 84 17.82 -15.63 -6.78
C GLU A 84 19.09 -14.89 -7.22
N ILE A 85 19.00 -14.04 -8.25
CA ILE A 85 20.18 -13.35 -8.80
C ILE A 85 20.74 -12.32 -7.82
N THR A 86 19.88 -11.57 -7.11
CA THR A 86 20.35 -10.56 -6.16
C THR A 86 21.03 -11.19 -4.96
N LEU A 87 20.62 -12.40 -4.57
CA LEU A 87 21.20 -13.17 -3.48
C LEU A 87 22.60 -13.70 -3.80
N HIS A 88 22.84 -14.14 -5.04
CA HIS A 88 24.06 -14.87 -5.41
C HIS A 88 25.09 -14.02 -6.16
N LEU A 89 24.66 -13.02 -6.92
CA LEU A 89 25.57 -12.24 -7.77
C LEU A 89 26.07 -10.97 -7.08
N PRO A 90 27.30 -10.51 -7.40
CA PRO A 90 27.75 -9.18 -7.03
C PRO A 90 26.80 -8.09 -7.55
N ILE A 91 26.62 -7.00 -6.79
CA ILE A 91 25.71 -5.89 -7.13
C ILE A 91 25.94 -5.35 -8.56
N LYS A 92 27.20 -5.29 -8.99
CA LYS A 92 27.60 -4.85 -10.33
C LYS A 92 27.08 -5.73 -11.48
N GLU A 93 26.60 -6.94 -11.19
CA GLU A 93 26.12 -7.92 -12.17
C GLU A 93 24.60 -8.08 -12.17
N TRP A 94 23.87 -7.55 -11.18
CA TRP A 94 22.41 -7.72 -11.04
C TRP A 94 21.61 -7.37 -12.31
N TYR A 95 22.05 -6.36 -13.07
CA TYR A 95 21.37 -5.88 -14.29
C TYR A 95 21.96 -6.41 -15.59
N PHE A 96 23.08 -7.14 -15.51
CA PHE A 96 23.81 -7.62 -16.69
C PHE A 96 23.83 -9.14 -16.78
N HIS A 97 23.32 -9.83 -15.77
CA HIS A 97 23.22 -11.27 -15.76
C HIS A 97 22.09 -11.76 -16.68
N ASN A 98 22.46 -12.69 -17.58
CA ASN A 98 21.60 -13.52 -18.41
C ASN A 98 20.24 -12.89 -18.83
N ALA A 99 20.25 -12.06 -19.87
CA ALA A 99 19.05 -11.37 -20.35
C ALA A 99 17.97 -12.30 -20.94
N GLU A 100 18.26 -13.59 -21.13
CA GLU A 100 17.30 -14.53 -21.73
C GLU A 100 16.23 -14.99 -20.74
N TRP A 101 16.52 -15.01 -19.43
CA TRP A 101 15.59 -15.42 -18.36
C TRP A 101 15.36 -14.27 -17.37
N TRP A 102 14.20 -13.61 -17.48
CA TRP A 102 13.73 -12.52 -16.60
C TRP A 102 14.79 -11.60 -15.98
N GLY A 103 15.54 -10.88 -16.83
CA GLY A 103 16.47 -9.85 -16.35
C GLY A 103 15.80 -8.83 -15.43
N LEU A 104 16.56 -8.29 -14.49
CA LEU A 104 16.08 -7.29 -13.53
C LEU A 104 15.81 -5.97 -14.27
N ASP A 105 14.54 -5.59 -14.39
CA ASP A 105 14.08 -4.43 -15.16
C ASP A 105 13.62 -3.24 -14.29
N TYR A 106 13.53 -3.44 -12.97
CA TYR A 106 13.13 -2.40 -12.01
C TYR A 106 14.34 -1.68 -11.41
N PRO A 107 14.18 -0.44 -10.93
CA PRO A 107 15.30 0.33 -10.39
C PRO A 107 15.76 -0.22 -9.03
N PRO A 108 16.89 0.28 -8.50
CA PRO A 108 17.64 -0.41 -7.44
C PRO A 108 16.86 -0.71 -6.16
N LEU A 109 15.85 0.08 -5.78
CA LEU A 109 15.11 -0.18 -4.54
C LEU A 109 14.31 -1.49 -4.62
N SER A 110 13.81 -1.86 -5.79
CA SER A 110 13.20 -3.18 -5.99
C SER A 110 14.21 -4.30 -5.94
N ALA A 111 15.41 -4.12 -6.51
CA ALA A 111 16.48 -5.11 -6.42
C ALA A 111 16.89 -5.36 -4.95
N TYR A 112 17.01 -4.31 -4.13
CA TYR A 112 17.28 -4.47 -2.70
C TYR A 112 16.12 -5.15 -1.95
N LEU A 113 14.87 -4.89 -2.31
CA LEU A 113 13.74 -5.61 -1.73
C LEU A 113 13.80 -7.11 -2.08
N SER A 114 14.11 -7.44 -3.34
CA SER A 114 14.33 -8.82 -3.78
C SER A 114 15.51 -9.46 -3.05
N TYR A 115 16.60 -8.73 -2.79
CA TYR A 115 17.72 -9.23 -2.00
C TYR A 115 17.31 -9.57 -0.56
N ILE A 116 16.55 -8.68 0.10
CA ILE A 116 16.09 -8.89 1.47
C ILE A 116 15.17 -10.12 1.55
N TYR A 117 14.18 -10.20 0.66
CA TYR A 117 13.31 -11.37 0.63
C TYR A 117 14.09 -12.63 0.24
N GLY A 118 14.93 -12.61 -0.79
CA GLY A 118 15.81 -13.72 -1.16
C GLY A 118 16.65 -14.23 0.01
N LYS A 119 17.24 -13.33 0.82
CA LYS A 119 17.98 -13.70 2.03
C LYS A 119 17.10 -14.39 3.08
N ILE A 120 15.92 -13.85 3.37
CA ILE A 120 14.97 -14.44 4.33
C ILE A 120 14.49 -15.82 3.83
N GLY A 121 14.13 -15.90 2.55
CA GLY A 121 13.64 -17.14 1.94
C GLY A 121 14.71 -18.21 1.86
N HIS A 122 15.94 -17.87 1.49
CA HIS A 122 17.09 -18.79 1.48
C HIS A 122 17.43 -19.33 2.87
N PHE A 123 17.21 -18.55 3.94
CA PHE A 123 17.35 -19.04 5.31
C PHE A 123 16.30 -20.11 5.66
N ILE A 124 15.10 -20.04 5.08
CA ILE A 124 14.02 -21.01 5.30
C ILE A 124 14.25 -22.26 4.45
N GLU A 125 14.46 -22.07 3.14
CA GLU A 125 14.68 -23.14 2.17
C GLU A 125 15.62 -22.65 1.06
N PRO A 126 16.92 -23.04 1.10
CA PRO A 126 17.92 -22.63 0.11
C PRO A 126 17.55 -23.00 -1.34
N ALA A 127 16.85 -24.11 -1.55
CA ALA A 127 16.53 -24.62 -2.89
C ALA A 127 15.59 -23.70 -3.69
N TRP A 128 14.82 -22.83 -3.02
CA TRP A 128 13.89 -21.91 -3.68
C TRP A 128 14.56 -20.87 -4.58
N PHE A 129 15.81 -20.54 -4.28
CA PHE A 129 16.56 -19.46 -4.93
C PHE A 129 17.94 -19.92 -5.39
N ALA A 130 18.15 -21.23 -5.60
CA ALA A 130 19.42 -21.76 -6.06
C ALA A 130 19.73 -21.28 -7.49
N LEU A 131 20.89 -20.63 -7.66
CA LEU A 131 21.33 -20.01 -8.90
C LEU A 131 21.35 -21.03 -10.06
N ASP A 132 20.67 -20.70 -11.16
CA ASP A 132 20.55 -21.48 -12.41
C ASP A 132 19.89 -22.86 -12.28
N VAL A 133 19.44 -23.24 -11.08
CA VAL A 133 18.83 -24.55 -10.78
C VAL A 133 17.35 -24.44 -10.46
N SER A 134 16.94 -23.32 -9.84
CA SER A 134 15.58 -23.13 -9.32
C SER A 134 14.59 -22.50 -10.31
N HIS A 135 14.96 -22.42 -11.60
CA HIS A 135 14.13 -21.84 -12.66
C HIS A 135 12.80 -22.58 -12.82
N GLY A 136 11.70 -21.82 -12.80
CA GLY A 136 10.34 -22.34 -12.94
C GLY A 136 9.82 -23.13 -11.72
N LEU A 137 10.48 -23.04 -10.56
CA LEU A 137 10.05 -23.72 -9.36
C LEU A 137 8.74 -23.12 -8.81
N HIS A 138 7.77 -23.99 -8.50
CA HIS A 138 6.43 -23.57 -8.07
C HIS A 138 5.86 -24.49 -6.97
N THR A 139 6.70 -24.92 -6.02
CA THR A 139 6.20 -25.70 -4.86
C THR A 139 5.18 -24.89 -4.06
N GLN A 140 4.31 -25.59 -3.34
CA GLN A 140 3.27 -24.95 -2.55
C GLN A 140 3.86 -24.08 -1.43
N GLU A 141 4.99 -24.49 -0.82
CA GLU A 141 5.65 -23.67 0.20
C GLU A 141 6.25 -22.39 -0.40
N LEU A 142 6.91 -22.48 -1.55
CA LEU A 142 7.44 -21.30 -2.24
C LEU A 142 6.33 -20.33 -2.64
N LYS A 143 5.21 -20.85 -3.19
CA LYS A 143 4.03 -20.03 -3.48
C LYS A 143 3.54 -19.32 -2.22
N PHE A 144 3.41 -20.03 -1.11
CA PHE A 144 2.98 -19.43 0.16
C PHE A 144 3.95 -18.33 0.62
N TYR A 145 5.25 -18.62 0.62
CA TYR A 145 6.30 -17.66 0.99
C TYR A 145 6.20 -16.37 0.15
N MET A 146 6.17 -16.52 -1.17
CA MET A 146 6.07 -15.42 -2.13
C MET A 146 4.77 -14.61 -1.95
N ARG A 147 3.64 -15.25 -1.67
CA ARG A 147 2.38 -14.52 -1.38
C ARG A 147 2.50 -13.71 -0.08
N MET A 148 3.16 -14.25 0.93
CA MET A 148 3.36 -13.56 2.21
C MET A 148 4.25 -12.33 2.07
N THR A 149 5.29 -12.36 1.22
CA THR A 149 6.16 -11.19 1.02
C THR A 149 5.39 -10.00 0.42
N VAL A 150 4.46 -10.25 -0.52
CA VAL A 150 3.57 -9.21 -1.09
C VAL A 150 2.63 -8.65 -0.02
N ILE A 151 1.98 -9.51 0.78
CA ILE A 151 1.08 -9.08 1.87
C ILE A 151 1.82 -8.26 2.93
N ILE A 152 3.03 -8.69 3.30
CA ILE A 152 3.88 -7.98 4.26
C ILE A 152 4.29 -6.61 3.71
N SER A 153 4.71 -6.53 2.45
CA SER A 153 5.05 -5.26 1.78
C SER A 153 3.87 -4.29 1.76
N ASP A 154 2.68 -4.77 1.39
CA ASP A 154 1.43 -3.99 1.36
C ASP A 154 1.09 -3.45 2.76
N PHE A 155 1.16 -4.32 3.78
CA PHE A 155 0.90 -3.96 5.17
C PHE A 155 1.90 -2.93 5.73
N ILE A 156 3.19 -3.06 5.42
CA ILE A 156 4.23 -2.16 5.95
C ILE A 156 4.22 -0.80 5.27
N ILE A 157 3.86 -0.73 3.98
CA ILE A 157 4.01 0.50 3.18
C ILE A 157 2.65 1.13 2.84
N TYR A 158 1.77 0.39 2.18
CA TYR A 158 0.54 0.97 1.62
C TYR A 158 -0.54 1.22 2.68
N PHE A 159 -0.76 0.29 3.61
CA PHE A 159 -1.72 0.47 4.71
C PHE A 159 -1.44 1.74 5.53
N PRO A 160 -0.24 1.96 6.08
CA PRO A 160 0.05 3.18 6.82
C PRO A 160 0.00 4.43 5.95
N ALA A 161 0.36 4.35 4.67
CA ALA A 161 0.23 5.46 3.73
C ALA A 161 -1.23 5.92 3.59
N VAL A 162 -2.16 4.99 3.36
CA VAL A 162 -3.60 5.27 3.24
C VAL A 162 -4.15 5.82 4.55
N ILE A 163 -3.83 5.18 5.68
CA ILE A 163 -4.30 5.63 7.00
C ILE A 163 -3.80 7.04 7.30
N ARG A 164 -2.53 7.34 7.00
CA ARG A 164 -1.93 8.66 7.23
C ARG A 164 -2.58 9.72 6.32
N PHE A 165 -2.74 9.43 5.04
CA PHE A 165 -3.39 10.32 4.08
C PHE A 165 -4.81 10.68 4.53
N VAL A 166 -5.64 9.69 4.84
CA VAL A 166 -7.04 9.93 5.25
C VAL A 166 -7.11 10.69 6.57
N ARG A 167 -6.26 10.35 7.56
CA ARG A 167 -6.20 11.09 8.84
C ARG A 167 -5.83 12.56 8.63
N TYR A 168 -4.89 12.82 7.72
CA TYR A 168 -4.48 14.18 7.40
C TYR A 168 -5.58 14.94 6.65
N TRP A 169 -6.16 14.33 5.61
CA TRP A 169 -7.27 14.91 4.85
C TRP A 169 -8.46 15.27 5.73
N LYS A 170 -8.80 14.40 6.69
CA LYS A 170 -9.84 14.66 7.69
C LYS A 170 -9.55 15.94 8.49
N ARG A 171 -8.31 16.14 8.95
CA ARG A 171 -7.91 17.34 9.70
C ARG A 171 -8.06 18.61 8.87
N LEU A 172 -7.74 18.55 7.57
CA LEU A 172 -7.85 19.71 6.67
C LEU A 172 -9.30 20.10 6.35
N LYS A 173 -10.20 19.13 6.16
CA LYS A 173 -11.58 19.39 5.72
C LYS A 173 -12.62 19.38 6.85
N GLY A 174 -12.23 19.10 8.09
CA GLY A 174 -13.13 19.09 9.24
C GLY A 174 -14.14 17.94 9.27
N GLY A 175 -13.76 16.75 8.76
CA GLY A 175 -14.67 15.59 8.67
C GLY A 175 -14.80 14.75 9.96
N ASN A 176 -15.86 13.93 10.04
CA ASN A 176 -16.08 13.00 11.17
C ASN A 176 -15.22 11.72 11.06
N SER A 177 -14.94 11.06 12.20
CA SER A 177 -14.09 9.86 12.24
C SER A 177 -14.65 8.67 11.46
N LEU A 178 -15.98 8.55 11.37
CA LEU A 178 -16.63 7.48 10.61
C LEU A 178 -16.31 7.61 9.12
N ASN A 179 -16.40 8.82 8.56
CA ASN A 179 -16.04 9.06 7.16
C ASN A 179 -14.57 8.66 6.90
N SER A 180 -13.67 8.89 7.85
CA SER A 180 -12.29 8.44 7.73
C SER A 180 -12.15 6.93 7.68
N TYR A 181 -12.88 6.17 8.51
CA TYR A 181 -12.82 4.72 8.46
C TYR A 181 -13.44 4.16 7.18
N SER A 182 -14.54 4.74 6.71
CA SER A 182 -15.13 4.41 5.40
C SER A 182 -14.14 4.66 4.26
N SER A 183 -13.52 5.85 4.21
CA SER A 183 -12.53 6.17 3.17
C SER A 183 -11.32 5.25 3.19
N VAL A 184 -10.77 4.94 4.37
CA VAL A 184 -9.67 3.95 4.49
C VAL A 184 -10.12 2.60 3.91
N THR A 185 -11.32 2.16 4.24
CA THR A 185 -11.82 0.85 3.80
C THR A 185 -12.03 0.81 2.29
N LEU A 186 -12.63 1.85 1.70
CA LEU A 186 -12.84 1.93 0.25
C LEU A 186 -11.53 1.97 -0.55
N ILE A 187 -10.56 2.75 -0.08
CA ILE A 187 -9.24 2.82 -0.73
C ILE A 187 -8.53 1.46 -0.64
N LEU A 188 -8.56 0.80 0.52
CA LEU A 188 -7.90 -0.49 0.72
C LEU A 188 -8.62 -1.67 0.03
N LEU A 189 -9.91 -1.51 -0.31
CA LEU A 189 -10.74 -2.49 -1.00
C LEU A 189 -10.76 -2.26 -2.53
N GLN A 190 -9.89 -1.41 -3.08
CA GLN A 190 -9.82 -1.19 -4.52
C GLN A 190 -9.53 -2.54 -5.25
N PRO A 191 -10.47 -3.08 -6.04
CA PRO A 191 -10.38 -4.45 -6.54
C PRO A 191 -9.25 -4.63 -7.54
N ALA A 192 -9.00 -3.65 -8.40
CA ALA A 192 -7.96 -3.74 -9.43
C ALA A 192 -6.56 -3.91 -8.81
N LEU A 193 -6.22 -3.12 -7.80
CA LEU A 193 -4.92 -3.23 -7.12
C LEU A 193 -4.79 -4.56 -6.38
N ILE A 194 -5.86 -5.01 -5.69
CA ILE A 194 -5.82 -6.28 -4.96
C ILE A 194 -5.61 -7.46 -5.93
N LEU A 195 -6.36 -7.50 -7.04
CA LEU A 195 -6.25 -8.58 -8.03
C LEU A 195 -4.88 -8.61 -8.71
N ILE A 196 -4.31 -7.45 -9.03
CA ILE A 196 -2.98 -7.38 -9.66
C ILE A 196 -1.90 -7.80 -8.67
N ASP A 197 -1.87 -7.26 -7.47
CA ASP A 197 -0.76 -7.54 -6.55
C ASP A 197 -0.89 -8.94 -5.93
N HIS A 198 -2.06 -9.31 -5.42
CA HIS A 198 -2.26 -10.54 -4.65
C HIS A 198 -2.76 -11.71 -5.51
N GLY A 199 -3.33 -11.45 -6.69
CA GLY A 199 -3.68 -12.47 -7.68
C GLY A 199 -2.57 -12.67 -8.71
N HIS A 200 -2.32 -11.66 -9.55
CA HIS A 200 -1.35 -11.71 -10.65
C HIS A 200 0.10 -11.85 -10.19
N PHE A 201 0.43 -11.36 -8.98
CA PHE A 201 1.75 -11.38 -8.33
C PHE A 201 2.64 -10.17 -8.67
N GLN A 202 2.36 -9.04 -8.02
CA GLN A 202 3.07 -7.79 -8.23
C GLN A 202 3.26 -7.01 -6.91
N TYR A 203 4.28 -6.16 -6.86
CA TYR A 203 4.56 -5.28 -5.71
C TYR A 203 4.16 -3.82 -6.00
N ASN A 204 3.04 -3.55 -6.67
CA ASN A 204 2.65 -2.16 -7.00
C ASN A 204 2.27 -1.34 -5.77
N ASN A 205 1.75 -1.99 -4.73
CA ASN A 205 1.41 -1.38 -3.45
C ASN A 205 2.58 -0.61 -2.81
N VAL A 206 3.83 -1.08 -2.97
CA VAL A 206 5.01 -0.40 -2.43
C VAL A 206 5.23 0.93 -3.14
N MET A 207 5.26 0.92 -4.48
CA MET A 207 5.39 2.13 -5.29
C MET A 207 4.28 3.13 -4.98
N LEU A 208 3.02 2.67 -4.98
CA LEU A 208 1.84 3.51 -4.74
C LEU A 208 1.80 4.06 -3.31
N GLY A 209 2.18 3.27 -2.32
CA GLY A 209 2.25 3.72 -0.93
C GLY A 209 3.31 4.78 -0.72
N LEU A 210 4.50 4.62 -1.33
CA LEU A 210 5.56 5.63 -1.32
C LEU A 210 5.10 6.93 -2.02
N ALA A 211 4.44 6.83 -3.17
CA ALA A 211 3.89 7.99 -3.88
C ALA A 211 2.80 8.71 -3.06
N LEU A 212 1.92 7.95 -2.38
CA LEU A 212 0.88 8.50 -1.52
C LEU A 212 1.45 9.17 -0.27
N LEU A 213 2.51 8.61 0.32
CA LEU A 213 3.25 9.26 1.41
C LEU A 213 3.87 10.56 0.94
N SER A 214 4.53 10.57 -0.22
CA SER A 214 5.08 11.78 -0.84
C SER A 214 4.01 12.87 -0.96
N LEU A 215 2.86 12.55 -1.56
CA LEU A 215 1.74 13.47 -1.69
C LEU A 215 1.26 13.97 -0.31
N THR A 216 1.11 13.08 0.67
CA THR A 216 0.69 13.44 2.03
C THR A 216 1.65 14.43 2.68
N TYR A 217 2.96 14.25 2.50
CA TYR A 217 3.96 15.18 3.03
C TYR A 217 3.98 16.53 2.30
N PHE A 218 3.75 16.55 0.97
CA PHE A 218 3.59 17.80 0.23
C PHE A 218 2.38 18.61 0.69
N ILE A 219 1.21 17.97 0.87
CA ILE A 219 0.01 18.67 1.38
C ILE A 219 0.21 19.14 2.84
N ASN A 220 1.18 18.57 3.57
CA ASN A 220 1.54 18.95 4.95
C ASN A 220 2.74 19.90 5.03
N ASP A 221 3.10 20.56 3.93
CA ASP A 221 4.23 21.50 3.83
C ASP A 221 5.60 20.91 4.27
N GLN A 222 5.72 19.59 4.32
CA GLN A 222 6.95 18.85 4.67
C GLN A 222 7.68 18.43 3.38
N LEU A 223 8.12 19.42 2.61
CA LEU A 223 8.62 19.23 1.24
C LEU A 223 9.78 18.24 1.15
N VAL A 224 10.74 18.28 2.07
CA VAL A 224 11.91 17.39 2.06
C VAL A 224 11.49 15.92 2.18
N LEU A 225 10.60 15.60 3.11
CA LEU A 225 10.08 14.23 3.26
C LEU A 225 9.26 13.83 2.04
N GLY A 226 8.46 14.74 1.50
CA GLY A 226 7.75 14.52 0.23
C GLY A 226 8.70 14.10 -0.89
N CYS A 227 9.77 14.86 -1.11
CA CYS A 227 10.79 14.54 -2.11
C CYS A 227 11.49 13.19 -1.85
N ILE A 228 11.85 12.89 -0.60
CA ILE A 228 12.49 11.59 -0.25
C ILE A 228 11.57 10.43 -0.63
N PHE A 229 10.31 10.47 -0.22
CA PHE A 229 9.35 9.41 -0.54
C PHE A 229 9.06 9.33 -2.04
N PHE A 230 9.06 10.47 -2.75
CA PHE A 230 8.89 10.48 -4.20
C PHE A 230 10.06 9.80 -4.92
N VAL A 231 11.29 10.12 -4.53
CA VAL A 231 12.51 9.48 -5.06
C VAL A 231 12.51 7.98 -4.77
N PHE A 232 12.07 7.56 -3.57
CA PHE A 232 11.91 6.13 -3.28
C PHE A 232 10.84 5.47 -4.16
N SER A 233 9.71 6.13 -4.44
CA SER A 233 8.69 5.60 -5.35
C SER A 233 9.26 5.37 -6.76
N ILE A 234 10.01 6.34 -7.29
CA ILE A 234 10.69 6.26 -8.60
C ILE A 234 11.76 5.17 -8.60
N SER A 235 12.54 5.09 -7.52
CA SER A 235 13.59 4.09 -7.37
C SER A 235 13.06 2.67 -7.15
N PHE A 236 11.76 2.52 -6.88
CA PHE A 236 11.08 1.22 -6.78
C PHE A 236 10.49 0.79 -8.12
N LYS A 237 9.69 1.66 -8.76
CA LYS A 237 9.18 1.40 -10.11
C LYS A 237 9.18 2.70 -10.89
N GLN A 238 9.82 2.66 -12.06
CA GLN A 238 9.96 3.79 -12.99
C GLN A 238 8.60 4.33 -13.46
N MET A 239 7.53 3.54 -13.37
CA MET A 239 6.17 3.97 -13.72
C MET A 239 5.66 5.14 -12.86
N SER A 240 6.22 5.35 -11.67
CA SER A 240 5.90 6.56 -10.87
C SER A 240 6.46 7.86 -11.47
N LEU A 241 7.31 7.77 -12.51
CA LEU A 241 7.72 8.94 -13.31
C LEU A 241 6.53 9.68 -13.93
N TYR A 242 5.38 9.03 -14.12
CA TYR A 242 4.15 9.66 -14.59
C TYR A 242 3.70 10.84 -13.69
N TYR A 243 4.09 10.84 -12.42
CA TYR A 243 3.80 11.94 -11.50
C TYR A 243 4.87 13.03 -11.49
N SER A 244 6.03 12.80 -12.11
CA SER A 244 7.18 13.71 -12.05
C SER A 244 6.91 15.11 -12.61
N PRO A 245 6.22 15.27 -13.77
CA PRO A 245 5.89 16.61 -14.27
C PRO A 245 5.03 17.42 -13.28
N LEU A 246 4.10 16.75 -12.59
CA LEU A 246 3.24 17.38 -11.59
C LEU A 246 4.06 17.79 -10.35
N VAL A 247 4.85 16.87 -9.81
CA VAL A 247 5.69 17.13 -8.62
C VAL A 247 6.72 18.22 -8.91
N PHE A 248 7.37 18.18 -10.06
CA PHE A 248 8.32 19.20 -10.50
C PHE A 248 7.65 20.56 -10.60
N SER A 249 6.51 20.66 -11.31
CA SER A 249 5.80 21.93 -11.50
C SER A 249 5.31 22.51 -10.17
N TYR A 250 4.84 21.65 -9.25
CA TYR A 250 4.44 22.05 -7.91
C TYR A 250 5.62 22.65 -7.12
N LEU A 251 6.76 21.94 -7.05
CA LEU A 251 7.94 22.41 -6.32
C LEU A 251 8.54 23.67 -6.96
N LEU A 252 8.60 23.74 -8.29
CA LEU A 252 9.05 24.92 -9.02
C LEU A 252 8.15 26.12 -8.73
N GLY A 253 6.83 25.93 -8.70
CA GLY A 253 5.87 26.97 -8.37
C GLY A 253 6.07 27.55 -6.97
N LEU A 254 6.46 26.73 -5.99
CA LEU A 254 6.80 27.20 -4.63
C LEU A 254 8.06 28.06 -4.61
N CYS A 255 9.03 27.79 -5.49
CA CYS A 255 10.26 28.59 -5.61
C CYS A 255 10.02 29.93 -6.33
N ILE A 256 9.21 29.93 -7.39
CA ILE A 256 8.96 31.13 -8.21
C ILE A 256 7.95 32.06 -7.52
N PHE A 257 6.94 31.50 -6.84
CA PHE A 257 5.87 32.25 -6.17
C PHE A 257 5.85 31.94 -4.67
N PRO A 258 6.87 32.36 -3.90
CA PRO A 258 6.94 32.07 -2.48
C PRO A 258 5.79 32.73 -1.72
N ARG A 259 5.04 31.94 -0.95
CA ARG A 259 4.09 32.49 0.02
C ARG A 259 4.88 33.01 1.21
N LEU A 260 4.90 34.34 1.38
CA LEU A 260 5.57 34.98 2.51
C LEU A 260 4.88 34.59 3.82
N ASN A 261 5.55 33.80 4.64
CA ASN A 261 5.08 33.45 5.98
C ASN A 261 5.68 34.45 6.99
N VAL A 262 5.05 35.62 7.09
CA VAL A 262 5.50 36.75 7.93
C VAL A 262 5.79 36.36 9.40
N PRO A 263 5.00 35.49 10.06
CA PRO A 263 5.28 35.02 11.43
C PRO A 263 6.59 34.23 11.62
N ARG A 264 7.27 33.81 10.55
CA ARG A 264 8.55 33.09 10.64
C ARG A 264 9.74 34.03 10.86
N PHE A 265 9.53 35.33 10.70
CA PHE A 265 10.54 36.38 10.85
C PHE A 265 10.40 37.17 12.16
N SER A 266 9.43 36.83 13.01
CA SER A 266 9.23 37.37 14.37
C SER A 266 9.59 36.34 15.42
#